data_AF-A0A9W7G2B8-F1
#
_entry.id   AF-A0A9W7G2B8-F1
#
_cell.length_a   1.000
_cell.length_b   1.000
_cell.length_c   1.000
_cell.angle_alpha   90.00
_cell.angle_beta   90.00
_cell.angle_gamma   90.00
#
_symmetry.space_group_name_H-M   'P 1'
#
loop_
_entity.id
_entity.type
_entity.pdbx_description
1 polymer ?
#
loop_
_entity_poly.entity_id
_entity_poly.type
_entity_poly.pdbx_seq_one_letter_code
_entity_poly.pdbx_strand_id
1 'polypeptide(L)'
;MYFLRLLVAAAFITTVIAKETETEWTCGEDGFWYEGSTKTTYACDEDDAKDDYSGDKDDSSSSSDGKDSACIDTSDPNMPATFPQTCVSTSIGDRCWYTYTPPQVVSGSTYPLVVDLHGGGGCASDSAAWSGWQKLSEGNDEDDTFIVIWPQGSGGGNWGVGGSEWSVINAETSSTGKDTFDAPDLEFLAEIVASTDAPVDLERIYFTGFSMGCMMSLRFLLERSDLIAGAHCHGGYLVSPESGTSITPSNLPVGVYMTGGDADDWFAMSEDQFDVWTNFNNDGCVESTTSVTLSGSELTDATLKTCGNVDRMVVAGMTHVLDERMASLAWEALKGLSRTGVADALPEAGEVVVPCVVGEEGGCGEGEVCVGAQGDEGEEGGEGGGKRRRRRRLFGNFDKDTTTAPEPTPIIGKCVHTLEL
;
A
#
# COMPACT_ATOMS: atom_id res chain seq x y z
N MET A 1 -74.89 -44.37 22.60
CA MET A 1 -73.77 -44.95 23.37
C MET A 1 -72.48 -44.36 22.81
N TYR A 2 -71.67 -43.75 23.70
CA TYR A 2 -70.23 -43.43 23.60
C TYR A 2 -69.76 -42.49 22.47
N PHE A 3 -69.39 -41.23 22.75
CA PHE A 3 -68.17 -40.67 23.39
C PHE A 3 -67.13 -40.19 22.36
N LEU A 4 -67.04 -38.85 22.26
CA LEU A 4 -65.86 -37.99 22.14
C LEU A 4 -64.50 -38.61 21.74
N ARG A 5 -63.81 -37.99 20.77
CA ARG A 5 -62.43 -37.50 20.95
C ARG A 5 -62.01 -36.53 19.84
N LEU A 6 -61.57 -35.34 20.26
CA LEU A 6 -60.78 -34.39 19.48
C LEU A 6 -59.50 -35.08 18.98
N LEU A 7 -59.12 -34.77 17.74
CA LEU A 7 -57.77 -34.93 17.23
C LEU A 7 -57.30 -33.58 16.69
N VAL A 8 -56.17 -33.15 17.26
CA VAL A 8 -55.43 -31.92 16.96
C VAL A 8 -54.93 -31.99 15.52
N ALA A 9 -55.26 -31.00 14.70
CA ALA A 9 -54.63 -30.81 13.40
C ALA A 9 -53.30 -30.08 13.62
N ALA A 10 -52.19 -30.81 13.49
CA ALA A 10 -50.87 -30.22 13.32
C ALA A 10 -50.78 -29.61 11.92
N ALA A 11 -50.54 -28.30 11.84
CA ALA A 11 -50.20 -27.64 10.58
C ALA A 11 -48.77 -28.06 10.19
N PHE A 12 -48.65 -28.89 9.15
CA PHE A 12 -47.39 -29.09 8.45
C PHE A 12 -47.06 -27.79 7.69
N ILE A 13 -46.05 -27.06 8.13
CA ILE A 13 -45.38 -26.06 7.30
C ILE A 13 -44.48 -26.85 6.35
N THR A 14 -44.91 -27.00 5.11
CA THR A 14 -44.02 -27.38 4.00
C THR A 14 -43.07 -26.22 3.76
N THR A 15 -41.83 -26.34 4.24
CA THR A 15 -40.72 -25.50 3.78
C THR A 15 -40.50 -25.82 2.30
N VAL A 16 -40.87 -24.89 1.43
CA VAL A 16 -40.40 -24.88 0.05
C VAL A 16 -38.94 -24.47 0.14
N ILE A 17 -38.03 -25.43 0.03
CA ILE A 17 -36.62 -25.16 -0.23
C ILE A 17 -36.59 -24.58 -1.64
N ALA A 18 -36.46 -23.25 -1.75
CA ALA A 18 -35.99 -22.64 -2.98
C ALA A 18 -34.57 -23.14 -3.17
N LYS A 19 -34.39 -24.01 -4.17
CA LYS A 19 -33.08 -24.43 -4.63
C LYS A 19 -32.43 -23.16 -5.19
N GLU A 20 -31.46 -22.59 -4.48
CA GLU A 20 -30.60 -21.54 -5.02
C GLU A 20 -30.00 -22.12 -6.30
N THR A 21 -30.38 -21.53 -7.42
CA THR A 21 -29.71 -21.78 -8.69
C THR A 21 -28.37 -21.08 -8.57
N GLU A 22 -27.31 -21.87 -8.41
CA GLU A 22 -25.93 -21.39 -8.58
C GLU A 22 -25.88 -20.55 -9.86
N THR A 23 -25.60 -19.27 -9.71
CA THR A 23 -25.43 -18.35 -10.82
C THR A 23 -24.08 -18.65 -11.45
N GLU A 24 -24.10 -19.07 -12.71
CA GLU A 24 -22.90 -19.43 -13.47
C GLU A 24 -22.18 -18.13 -13.86
N TRP A 25 -20.93 -17.99 -13.40
CA TRP A 25 -20.06 -16.87 -13.74
C TRP A 25 -19.39 -17.14 -15.07
N THR A 26 -19.45 -16.18 -16.00
CA THR A 26 -18.87 -16.33 -17.34
C THR A 26 -18.12 -15.08 -17.75
N CYS A 27 -16.97 -15.24 -18.39
CA CYS A 27 -16.24 -14.13 -18.99
C CYS A 27 -16.88 -13.75 -20.33
N GLY A 28 -17.29 -12.49 -20.49
CA GLY A 28 -17.88 -11.99 -21.73
C GLY A 28 -16.82 -11.66 -22.78
N GLU A 29 -17.19 -11.71 -24.07
CA GLU A 29 -16.33 -11.35 -25.20
C GLU A 29 -15.83 -9.88 -25.16
N ASP A 30 -16.34 -9.07 -24.25
CA ASP A 30 -15.92 -7.68 -24.01
C ASP A 30 -14.90 -7.54 -22.88
N GLY A 31 -14.39 -8.65 -22.33
CA GLY A 31 -13.33 -8.71 -21.34
C GLY A 31 -13.79 -8.41 -19.92
N PHE A 32 -15.06 -8.64 -19.58
CA PHE A 32 -15.59 -8.48 -18.22
C PHE A 32 -16.40 -9.69 -17.75
N TRP A 33 -16.38 -9.96 -16.44
CA TRP A 33 -17.15 -11.02 -15.82
C TRP A 33 -18.66 -10.73 -15.83
N TYR A 34 -19.47 -11.77 -16.06
CA TYR A 34 -20.93 -11.76 -16.00
C TYR A 34 -21.44 -12.75 -14.96
N GLU A 35 -22.37 -12.29 -14.12
CA GLU A 35 -23.17 -13.17 -13.28
C GLU A 35 -24.52 -13.41 -13.98
N GLY A 36 -24.67 -14.59 -14.58
CA GLY A 36 -25.79 -14.86 -15.50
C GLY A 36 -25.76 -13.95 -16.72
N SER A 37 -26.71 -13.02 -16.85
CA SER A 37 -26.77 -12.05 -17.97
C SER A 37 -26.41 -10.61 -17.59
N THR A 38 -25.89 -10.38 -16.38
CA THR A 38 -25.54 -9.04 -15.87
C THR A 38 -24.04 -8.82 -15.97
N LYS A 39 -23.62 -7.78 -16.69
CA LYS A 39 -22.21 -7.39 -16.82
C LYS A 39 -21.70 -6.76 -15.53
N THR A 40 -20.54 -7.18 -15.04
CA THR A 40 -19.86 -6.58 -13.89
C THR A 40 -18.77 -5.57 -14.33
N THR A 41 -18.15 -4.89 -13.37
CA THR A 41 -16.99 -4.00 -13.62
C THR A 41 -15.65 -4.73 -13.56
N TYR A 42 -15.63 -6.02 -13.23
CA TYR A 42 -14.41 -6.82 -13.12
C TYR A 42 -13.97 -7.29 -14.50
N ALA A 43 -12.73 -6.98 -14.89
CA ALA A 43 -12.15 -7.46 -16.13
C ALA A 43 -11.80 -8.95 -16.04
N CYS A 44 -11.87 -9.67 -17.16
CA CYS A 44 -11.49 -11.07 -17.29
C CYS A 44 -10.72 -11.27 -18.60
N ASP A 45 -9.67 -12.10 -18.58
CA ASP A 45 -8.93 -12.48 -19.77
C ASP A 45 -9.43 -13.85 -20.29
N GLU A 46 -9.34 -14.10 -21.60
CA GLU A 46 -9.85 -15.34 -22.24
C GLU A 46 -9.18 -16.64 -21.70
N ASP A 47 -8.14 -16.51 -20.89
CA ASP A 47 -7.45 -17.62 -20.21
C ASP A 47 -8.12 -18.03 -18.89
N ASP A 48 -8.93 -17.18 -18.26
CA ASP A 48 -9.64 -17.48 -17.00
C ASP A 48 -10.86 -18.42 -17.19
N ALA A 49 -11.28 -18.64 -18.44
CA ALA A 49 -12.47 -19.43 -18.76
C ALA A 49 -12.26 -20.95 -18.72
N LYS A 50 -11.12 -21.46 -18.22
CA LYS A 50 -10.77 -22.90 -18.34
C LYS A 50 -10.35 -23.65 -17.08
N ASP A 51 -10.23 -23.01 -15.93
CA ASP A 51 -9.77 -23.72 -14.74
C ASP A 51 -10.94 -24.14 -13.83
N ASP A 52 -11.41 -25.37 -14.08
CA ASP A 52 -12.30 -26.12 -13.18
C ASP A 52 -11.55 -26.40 -11.86
N TYR A 53 -12.00 -25.75 -10.79
CA TYR A 53 -11.35 -25.71 -9.48
C TYR A 53 -11.22 -27.12 -8.88
N SER A 54 -10.01 -27.67 -8.90
CA SER A 54 -9.63 -28.86 -8.12
C SER A 54 -8.24 -28.65 -7.51
N GLY A 55 -8.13 -29.03 -6.24
CA GLY A 55 -7.12 -28.52 -5.31
C GLY A 55 -5.66 -28.94 -5.55
N ASP A 56 -4.81 -28.22 -4.80
CA ASP A 56 -3.38 -28.38 -4.58
C ASP A 56 -2.48 -28.27 -5.82
N LYS A 57 -1.80 -27.12 -5.95
CA LYS A 57 -0.33 -27.01 -5.88
C LYS A 57 0.18 -25.58 -5.92
N ASP A 58 1.22 -25.38 -5.12
CA ASP A 58 2.22 -24.33 -5.28
C ASP A 58 2.70 -24.24 -6.74
N ASP A 59 2.74 -23.03 -7.29
CA ASP A 59 3.88 -22.53 -8.05
C ASP A 59 3.70 -21.02 -8.29
N SER A 60 4.73 -20.28 -7.89
CA SER A 60 5.00 -18.92 -8.33
C SER A 60 5.12 -18.88 -9.85
N SER A 61 4.24 -18.16 -10.54
CA SER A 61 4.56 -17.61 -11.85
C SER A 61 3.77 -16.34 -12.11
N SER A 62 4.51 -15.24 -12.14
CA SER A 62 4.13 -13.98 -12.78
C SER A 62 3.65 -14.24 -14.20
N SER A 63 2.40 -13.88 -14.51
CA SER A 63 1.93 -13.71 -15.88
C SER A 63 2.36 -12.34 -16.38
N SER A 64 3.58 -12.28 -16.92
CA SER A 64 3.97 -11.24 -17.86
C SER A 64 3.25 -11.48 -19.18
N ASP A 65 2.31 -10.61 -19.56
CA ASP A 65 2.28 -9.99 -20.91
C ASP A 65 1.06 -9.04 -21.09
N GLY A 66 1.19 -7.85 -20.52
CA GLY A 66 0.48 -6.63 -20.89
C GLY A 66 1.35 -5.46 -20.42
N LYS A 67 1.65 -4.46 -21.26
CA LYS A 67 2.63 -3.40 -20.96
C LYS A 67 2.13 -2.37 -19.93
N ASP A 68 1.91 -2.82 -18.70
CA ASP A 68 2.07 -1.97 -17.53
C ASP A 68 3.47 -2.25 -17.02
N SER A 69 4.37 -1.28 -17.15
CA SER A 69 5.72 -1.42 -16.62
C SER A 69 5.63 -1.62 -15.10
N ALA A 70 6.21 -2.70 -14.58
CA ALA A 70 6.22 -2.96 -13.15
C ALA A 70 6.94 -1.82 -12.40
N CYS A 71 6.40 -1.42 -11.24
CA CYS A 71 7.12 -0.52 -10.35
C CYS A 71 8.39 -1.21 -9.81
N ILE A 72 9.37 -0.39 -9.48
CA ILE A 72 10.62 -0.77 -8.80
C ILE A 72 10.84 0.17 -7.62
N ASP A 73 11.80 -0.15 -6.76
CA ASP A 73 12.13 0.59 -5.54
C ASP A 73 12.28 2.12 -5.74
N THR A 74 12.70 2.55 -6.94
CA THR A 74 12.95 3.96 -7.29
C THR A 74 12.00 4.54 -8.33
N SER A 75 11.02 3.80 -8.84
CA SER A 75 10.09 4.35 -9.84
C SER A 75 8.81 3.53 -9.98
N ASP A 76 7.72 4.25 -10.05
CA ASP A 76 6.38 3.77 -10.38
C ASP A 76 5.89 4.49 -11.65
N PRO A 77 5.82 3.79 -12.79
CA PRO A 77 5.41 4.37 -14.06
C PRO A 77 3.90 4.62 -14.17
N ASN A 78 3.10 4.04 -13.27
CA ASN A 78 1.65 4.24 -13.22
C ASN A 78 1.27 5.44 -12.34
N MET A 79 2.23 5.98 -11.60
CA MET A 79 2.01 7.17 -10.80
C MET A 79 1.81 8.41 -11.68
N PRO A 80 0.78 9.25 -11.45
CA PRO A 80 0.59 10.46 -12.22
C PRO A 80 1.82 11.38 -12.16
N ALA A 81 2.30 11.83 -13.33
CA ALA A 81 3.45 12.74 -13.42
C ALA A 81 3.26 14.08 -12.68
N THR A 82 2.02 14.41 -12.30
CA THR A 82 1.69 15.56 -11.46
C THR A 82 2.02 15.37 -9.98
N PHE A 83 2.29 14.15 -9.54
CA PHE A 83 2.72 13.87 -8.17
C PHE A 83 4.26 13.84 -8.18
N PRO A 84 4.93 14.89 -7.70
CA PRO A 84 6.39 14.94 -7.71
C PRO A 84 6.97 13.74 -6.97
N GLN A 85 7.98 13.14 -7.59
CA GLN A 85 8.78 12.10 -6.98
C GLN A 85 9.96 12.74 -6.25
N THR A 86 10.19 12.30 -5.02
CA THR A 86 11.38 12.63 -4.24
C THR A 86 12.07 11.34 -3.82
N CYS A 87 13.39 11.34 -3.88
CA CYS A 87 14.20 10.19 -3.53
C CYS A 87 15.30 10.60 -2.54
N VAL A 88 15.68 9.68 -1.66
CA VAL A 88 16.80 9.84 -0.72
C VAL A 88 17.71 8.63 -0.83
N SER A 89 19.02 8.84 -0.67
CA SER A 89 19.98 7.75 -0.64
C SER A 89 19.98 7.05 0.72
N THR A 90 19.76 5.74 0.73
CA THR A 90 19.79 4.90 1.94
C THR A 90 20.88 3.83 1.87
N SER A 91 21.05 3.06 2.95
CA SER A 91 22.02 1.95 3.01
C SER A 91 21.73 0.81 2.03
N ILE A 92 20.50 0.71 1.53
CA ILE A 92 20.04 -0.34 0.61
C ILE A 92 19.80 0.17 -0.82
N GLY A 93 20.18 1.42 -1.11
CA GLY A 93 19.94 2.08 -2.38
C GLY A 93 19.06 3.31 -2.24
N ASP A 94 18.77 3.94 -3.37
CA ASP A 94 17.87 5.10 -3.40
C ASP A 94 16.44 4.62 -3.11
N ARG A 95 15.73 5.33 -2.24
CA ARG A 95 14.34 5.03 -1.88
C ARG A 95 13.49 6.26 -2.18
N CYS A 96 12.34 6.05 -2.80
CA CYS A 96 11.53 7.14 -3.35
C CYS A 96 10.10 7.14 -2.82
N TRP A 97 9.49 8.32 -2.86
CA TRP A 97 8.08 8.53 -2.60
C TRP A 97 7.51 9.57 -3.54
N TYR A 98 6.19 9.68 -3.51
CA TYR A 98 5.41 10.62 -4.30
C TYR A 98 4.54 11.46 -3.39
N THR A 99 4.45 12.76 -3.67
CA THR A 99 3.69 13.70 -2.85
C THR A 99 2.48 14.22 -3.62
N TYR A 100 1.31 14.24 -2.97
CA TYR A 100 0.15 15.02 -3.41
C TYR A 100 -0.07 16.20 -2.47
N THR A 101 0.01 17.40 -3.04
CA THR A 101 -0.33 18.65 -2.37
C THR A 101 -1.65 19.17 -2.94
N PRO A 102 -2.75 19.17 -2.17
CA PRO A 102 -4.03 19.67 -2.64
C PRO A 102 -3.95 21.14 -3.11
N PRO A 103 -4.74 21.54 -4.12
CA PRO A 103 -4.82 22.93 -4.57
C PRO A 103 -5.21 23.95 -3.48
N GLN A 104 -5.83 23.48 -2.39
CA GLN A 104 -6.27 24.22 -1.22
C GLN A 104 -5.11 24.62 -0.29
N VAL A 105 -3.94 23.99 -0.44
CA VAL A 105 -2.74 24.31 0.35
C VAL A 105 -2.27 25.71 0.01
N VAL A 106 -2.25 26.59 1.01
CA VAL A 106 -1.80 27.98 0.88
C VAL A 106 -0.38 28.16 1.41
N SER A 107 0.40 28.95 0.67
CA SER A 107 1.76 29.30 1.07
C SER A 107 1.77 30.00 2.44
N GLY A 108 2.57 29.49 3.36
CA GLY A 108 2.77 30.07 4.71
C GLY A 108 1.91 29.44 5.81
N SER A 109 0.97 28.55 5.46
CA SER A 109 0.30 27.64 6.41
C SER A 109 1.02 26.28 6.43
N THR A 110 0.76 25.47 7.46
CA THR A 110 1.22 24.07 7.57
C THR A 110 0.01 23.14 7.70
N TYR A 111 0.09 21.96 7.10
CA TYR A 111 -1.02 21.02 6.97
C TYR A 111 -0.68 19.65 7.55
N PRO A 112 -1.64 18.88 8.06
CA PRO A 112 -1.41 17.49 8.43
C PRO A 112 -0.80 16.68 7.29
N LEU A 113 -0.08 15.63 7.64
CA LEU A 113 0.48 14.68 6.69
C LEU A 113 -0.12 13.30 6.91
N VAL A 114 -0.58 12.69 5.83
CA VAL A 114 -0.92 11.26 5.75
C VAL A 114 0.11 10.55 4.88
N VAL A 115 0.82 9.58 5.46
CA VAL A 115 1.72 8.69 4.72
C VAL A 115 1.00 7.36 4.48
N ASP A 116 0.68 7.06 3.22
CA ASP A 116 -0.18 5.94 2.81
C ASP A 116 0.61 4.82 2.13
N LEU A 117 0.71 3.68 2.81
CA LEU A 117 1.57 2.55 2.47
C LEU A 117 0.78 1.46 1.73
N HIS A 118 1.26 1.09 0.55
CA HIS A 118 0.68 0.01 -0.25
C HIS A 118 0.91 -1.39 0.37
N GLY A 119 0.14 -2.38 -0.09
CA GLY A 119 0.29 -3.78 0.31
C GLY A 119 1.56 -4.42 -0.24
N GLY A 120 1.93 -5.59 0.27
CA GLY A 120 3.15 -6.30 -0.16
C GLY A 120 3.11 -6.69 -1.63
N GLY A 121 4.22 -6.52 -2.33
CA GLY A 121 4.33 -6.75 -3.77
C GLY A 121 3.71 -5.66 -4.65
N GLY A 122 3.10 -4.63 -4.04
CA GLY A 122 2.38 -3.57 -4.74
C GLY A 122 3.23 -2.34 -5.07
N CYS A 123 2.56 -1.34 -5.64
CA CYS A 123 3.13 -0.08 -6.07
C CYS A 123 2.50 1.12 -5.34
N ALA A 124 3.25 2.23 -5.23
CA ALA A 124 2.74 3.47 -4.67
C ALA A 124 1.46 3.97 -5.39
N SER A 125 1.35 3.73 -6.69
CA SER A 125 0.17 4.05 -7.50
C SER A 125 -1.08 3.30 -7.07
N ASP A 126 -0.94 2.08 -6.54
CA ASP A 126 -2.08 1.27 -6.11
C ASP A 126 -2.78 1.93 -4.92
N SER A 127 -2.01 2.35 -3.93
CA SER A 127 -2.53 3.14 -2.81
C SER A 127 -3.11 4.47 -3.29
N ALA A 128 -2.38 5.21 -4.13
CA ALA A 128 -2.85 6.50 -4.62
C ALA A 128 -4.19 6.42 -5.37
N ALA A 129 -4.39 5.36 -6.14
CA ALA A 129 -5.61 5.15 -6.93
C ALA A 129 -6.80 4.68 -6.09
N TRP A 130 -6.58 3.83 -5.08
CA TRP A 130 -7.65 3.02 -4.49
C TRP A 130 -7.87 3.23 -2.99
N SER A 131 -6.96 3.88 -2.27
CA SER A 131 -7.11 4.06 -0.81
C SER A 131 -8.12 5.14 -0.43
N GLY A 132 -8.44 6.06 -1.34
CA GLY A 132 -9.34 7.19 -1.11
C GLY A 132 -8.70 8.42 -0.46
N TRP A 133 -7.43 8.33 -0.01
CA TRP A 133 -6.75 9.42 0.70
C TRP A 133 -6.52 10.65 -0.17
N GLN A 134 -6.20 10.50 -1.46
CA GLN A 134 -6.04 11.64 -2.38
C GLN A 134 -7.31 12.50 -2.41
N LYS A 135 -8.46 11.87 -2.70
CA LYS A 135 -9.75 12.57 -2.85
C LYS A 135 -10.17 13.23 -1.53
N LEU A 136 -9.92 12.57 -0.41
CA LEU A 136 -10.26 13.10 0.92
C LEU A 136 -9.39 14.31 1.29
N SER A 137 -8.13 14.32 0.89
CA SER A 137 -7.13 15.34 1.24
C SER A 137 -7.46 16.75 0.76
N GLU A 138 -8.30 16.87 -0.27
CA GLU A 138 -8.77 18.15 -0.79
C GLU A 138 -9.66 18.91 0.21
N GLY A 139 -10.27 18.20 1.16
CA GLY A 139 -11.09 18.79 2.22
C GLY A 139 -12.30 19.60 1.72
N ASN A 140 -13.08 20.12 2.65
CA ASN A 140 -14.09 21.16 2.35
C ASN A 140 -13.57 22.57 2.70
N ASP A 141 -12.60 22.65 3.59
CA ASP A 141 -11.92 23.85 4.07
C ASP A 141 -10.47 23.54 4.48
N GLU A 142 -9.76 24.56 4.99
CA GLU A 142 -8.35 24.46 5.41
C GLU A 142 -8.13 23.48 6.57
N ASP A 143 -9.11 23.31 7.46
CA ASP A 143 -8.99 22.45 8.65
C ASP A 143 -9.14 20.95 8.29
N ASP A 144 -9.87 20.66 7.21
CA ASP A 144 -10.02 19.30 6.65
C ASP A 144 -9.04 19.00 5.49
N THR A 145 -8.19 19.96 5.09
CA THR A 145 -7.16 19.76 4.05
C THR A 145 -5.90 19.13 4.64
N PHE A 146 -5.29 18.17 3.94
CA PHE A 146 -4.02 17.56 4.36
C PHE A 146 -3.15 17.16 3.16
N ILE A 147 -1.86 16.91 3.40
CA ILE A 147 -0.92 16.42 2.38
C ILE A 147 -0.91 14.89 2.42
N VAL A 148 -0.76 14.25 1.25
CA VAL A 148 -0.60 12.79 1.15
C VAL A 148 0.75 12.44 0.56
N ILE A 149 1.44 11.47 1.15
CA ILE A 149 2.66 10.88 0.60
C ILE A 149 2.47 9.38 0.39
N TRP A 150 2.86 8.89 -0.79
CA TRP A 150 2.90 7.47 -1.12
C TRP A 150 4.35 7.03 -1.35
N PRO A 151 4.98 6.36 -0.37
CA PRO A 151 6.30 5.78 -0.56
C PRO A 151 6.25 4.43 -1.27
N GLN A 152 7.35 4.10 -1.94
CA GLN A 152 7.54 2.79 -2.56
C GLN A 152 8.30 1.83 -1.62
N GLY A 153 7.73 0.65 -1.40
CA GLY A 153 8.37 -0.46 -0.69
C GLY A 153 9.60 -0.97 -1.44
N SER A 154 10.55 -1.57 -0.72
CA SER A 154 11.79 -2.10 -1.32
C SER A 154 11.67 -3.59 -1.63
N GLY A 155 12.62 -4.13 -2.40
CA GLY A 155 12.65 -5.56 -2.70
C GLY A 155 11.40 -6.03 -3.44
N GLY A 156 10.96 -5.25 -4.42
CA GLY A 156 9.76 -5.54 -5.21
C GLY A 156 8.47 -5.17 -4.48
N GLY A 157 8.45 -4.03 -3.78
CA GLY A 157 7.23 -3.52 -3.14
C GLY A 157 6.91 -4.16 -1.79
N ASN A 158 7.91 -4.59 -1.02
CA ASN A 158 7.74 -5.14 0.32
C ASN A 158 8.16 -4.14 1.41
N TRP A 159 7.69 -4.44 2.63
CA TRP A 159 7.99 -3.66 3.84
C TRP A 159 8.61 -4.54 4.92
N GLY A 160 9.60 -4.01 5.63
CA GLY A 160 10.24 -4.62 6.78
C GLY A 160 9.33 -4.65 8.02
N VAL A 161 8.34 -5.54 8.06
CA VAL A 161 7.30 -5.55 9.12
C VAL A 161 7.70 -6.30 10.39
N GLY A 162 8.79 -7.08 10.36
CA GLY A 162 9.15 -8.00 11.45
C GLY A 162 9.91 -7.38 12.64
N GLY A 163 10.46 -6.17 12.48
CA GLY A 163 11.17 -5.48 13.57
C GLY A 163 12.32 -6.26 14.20
N SER A 164 12.62 -5.97 15.48
CA SER A 164 13.74 -6.59 16.21
C SER A 164 13.66 -8.11 16.37
N GLU A 165 12.46 -8.70 16.23
CA GLU A 165 12.21 -10.14 16.28
C GLU A 165 12.13 -10.77 14.89
N TRP A 166 12.59 -10.06 13.86
CA TRP A 166 12.69 -10.54 12.49
C TRP A 166 13.20 -11.98 12.39
N SER A 167 14.24 -12.34 13.15
CA SER A 167 14.82 -13.68 13.10
C SER A 167 13.86 -14.78 13.61
N VAL A 168 12.97 -14.45 14.53
CA VAL A 168 11.96 -15.37 15.07
C VAL A 168 10.80 -15.48 14.07
N ILE A 169 10.28 -14.36 13.59
CA ILE A 169 9.19 -14.30 12.62
C ILE A 169 9.59 -15.02 11.32
N ASN A 170 10.80 -14.76 10.82
CA ASN A 170 11.33 -15.43 9.64
C ASN A 170 11.43 -16.95 9.87
N ALA A 171 11.89 -17.41 11.04
CA ALA A 171 11.98 -18.84 11.34
C ALA A 171 10.62 -19.54 11.37
N GLU A 172 9.57 -18.87 11.87
CA GLU A 172 8.21 -19.40 11.91
C GLU A 172 7.55 -19.39 10.52
N THR A 173 7.65 -18.28 9.79
CA THR A 173 7.04 -18.10 8.47
C THR A 173 7.70 -18.93 7.37
N SER A 174 9.03 -19.11 7.44
CA SER A 174 9.79 -20.02 6.58
C SER A 174 9.26 -21.45 6.64
N SER A 175 8.70 -21.88 7.77
CA SER A 175 8.11 -23.22 7.94
C SER A 175 6.75 -23.38 7.25
N THR A 176 6.13 -22.26 6.87
CA THR A 176 4.81 -22.18 6.21
C THR A 176 4.89 -21.80 4.73
N GLY A 177 6.09 -21.61 4.17
CA GLY A 177 6.29 -21.21 2.77
C GLY A 177 5.92 -19.76 2.47
N LYS A 178 5.76 -18.91 3.49
CA LYS A 178 5.52 -17.47 3.32
C LYS A 178 6.86 -16.74 3.31
N ASP A 179 7.17 -16.04 2.21
CA ASP A 179 8.33 -15.17 2.13
C ASP A 179 8.12 -13.95 3.04
N THR A 180 8.98 -13.78 4.03
CA THR A 180 9.06 -12.54 4.80
C THR A 180 10.18 -11.66 4.26
N PHE A 181 10.09 -10.34 4.47
CA PHE A 181 11.09 -9.36 4.02
C PHE A 181 11.59 -8.44 5.16
N ASP A 182 12.91 -8.20 5.25
CA ASP A 182 13.54 -7.29 6.22
C ASP A 182 14.21 -6.14 5.48
N ALA A 183 13.85 -4.91 5.87
CA ALA A 183 14.37 -3.69 5.32
C ALA A 183 14.37 -2.58 6.37
N PRO A 184 15.30 -1.60 6.27
CA PRO A 184 15.39 -0.43 7.15
C PRO A 184 14.28 0.60 6.85
N ASP A 185 13.02 0.15 6.83
CA ASP A 185 11.89 0.99 6.49
C ASP A 185 11.52 1.96 7.61
N LEU A 186 11.89 1.71 8.88
CA LEU A 186 11.69 2.72 9.94
C LEU A 186 12.54 3.97 9.69
N GLU A 187 13.79 3.77 9.30
CA GLU A 187 14.70 4.86 8.96
C GLU A 187 14.21 5.60 7.72
N PHE A 188 13.86 4.87 6.66
CA PHE A 188 13.33 5.48 5.43
C PHE A 188 12.04 6.27 5.67
N LEU A 189 11.09 5.73 6.42
CA LEU A 189 9.83 6.40 6.69
C LEU A 189 9.99 7.65 7.59
N ALA A 190 10.94 7.61 8.53
CA ALA A 190 11.32 8.81 9.29
C ALA A 190 12.01 9.85 8.40
N GLU A 191 12.82 9.39 7.45
CA GLU A 191 13.52 10.24 6.48
C GLU A 191 12.54 11.00 5.56
N ILE A 192 11.44 10.38 5.13
CA ILE A 192 10.39 11.06 4.37
C ILE A 192 9.87 12.29 5.11
N VAL A 193 9.60 12.15 6.41
CA VAL A 193 9.11 13.26 7.24
C VAL A 193 10.17 14.36 7.38
N ALA A 194 11.45 13.97 7.50
CA ALA A 194 12.55 14.92 7.63
C ALA A 194 12.88 15.66 6.31
N SER A 195 12.71 14.99 5.17
CA SER A 195 13.18 15.45 3.86
C SER A 195 12.07 15.92 2.91
N THR A 196 10.79 15.83 3.29
CA THR A 196 9.69 16.37 2.49
C THR A 196 9.76 17.90 2.41
N ASP A 197 9.53 18.44 1.21
CA ASP A 197 9.47 19.88 0.94
C ASP A 197 8.07 20.47 1.13
N ALA A 198 7.08 19.60 1.37
CA ALA A 198 5.70 20.00 1.57
C ALA A 198 5.52 20.74 2.91
N PRO A 199 4.58 21.70 3.02
CA PRO A 199 4.37 22.48 4.24
C PRO A 199 3.63 21.66 5.30
N VAL A 200 4.35 20.76 5.98
CA VAL A 200 3.79 19.82 6.96
C VAL A 200 3.73 20.42 8.36
N ASP A 201 2.59 20.22 9.02
CA ASP A 201 2.44 20.38 10.47
C ASP A 201 3.02 19.14 11.15
N LEU A 202 4.22 19.27 11.69
CA LEU A 202 4.94 18.16 12.31
C LEU A 202 4.23 17.56 13.53
N GLU A 203 3.22 18.23 14.10
CA GLU A 203 2.46 17.65 15.21
C GLU A 203 1.31 16.76 14.73
N ARG A 204 0.91 16.83 13.45
CA ARG A 204 -0.23 16.11 12.88
C ARG A 204 0.19 15.22 11.72
N ILE A 205 1.00 14.21 12.03
CA ILE A 205 1.46 13.19 11.09
C ILE A 205 0.79 11.86 11.41
N TYR A 206 0.22 11.23 10.39
CA TYR A 206 -0.48 9.95 10.49
C TYR A 206 0.04 8.97 9.44
N PHE A 207 0.20 7.73 9.84
CA PHE A 207 0.58 6.64 8.94
C PHE A 207 -0.62 5.76 8.67
N THR A 208 -0.81 5.35 7.43
CA THR A 208 -1.91 4.47 7.03
C THR A 208 -1.40 3.45 6.03
N GLY A 209 -2.10 2.34 5.90
CA GLY A 209 -1.83 1.44 4.78
C GLY A 209 -2.79 0.27 4.72
N PHE A 210 -2.57 -0.57 3.72
CA PHE A 210 -3.31 -1.81 3.50
C PHE A 210 -2.40 -3.02 3.59
N SER A 211 -2.92 -4.13 4.14
CA SER A 211 -2.19 -5.40 4.25
C SER A 211 -0.82 -5.19 4.90
N MET A 212 0.28 -5.52 4.22
CA MET A 212 1.65 -5.27 4.70
C MET A 212 1.96 -3.80 5.04
N GLY A 213 1.40 -2.84 4.30
CA GLY A 213 1.51 -1.40 4.62
C GLY A 213 0.78 -1.02 5.91
N CYS A 214 -0.33 -1.71 6.22
CA CYS A 214 -1.01 -1.62 7.52
C CYS A 214 -0.12 -2.17 8.64
N MET A 215 0.48 -3.34 8.44
CA MET A 215 1.44 -3.91 9.40
C MET A 215 2.62 -2.96 9.66
N MET A 216 3.18 -2.36 8.59
CA MET A 216 4.28 -1.40 8.70
C MET A 216 3.86 -0.10 9.40
N SER A 217 2.64 0.39 9.17
CA SER A 217 2.10 1.57 9.86
C SER A 217 1.99 1.35 11.36
N LEU A 218 1.50 0.17 11.77
CA LEU A 218 1.44 -0.20 13.19
C LEU A 218 2.82 -0.40 13.81
N ARG A 219 3.75 -1.02 13.08
CA ARG A 219 5.15 -1.15 13.51
C ARG A 219 5.79 0.23 13.72
N PHE A 220 5.63 1.14 12.76
CA PHE A 220 6.15 2.50 12.86
C PHE A 220 5.55 3.24 14.06
N LEU A 221 4.24 3.11 14.31
CA LEU A 221 3.63 3.69 15.49
C LEU A 221 4.21 3.13 16.80
N LEU A 222 4.44 1.82 16.85
CA LEU A 222 4.96 1.15 18.03
C LEU A 222 6.40 1.55 18.36
N GLU A 223 7.26 1.59 17.33
CA GLU A 223 8.70 1.83 17.49
C GLU A 223 9.09 3.31 17.36
N ARG A 224 8.30 4.14 16.66
CA ARG A 224 8.54 5.57 16.37
C ARG A 224 7.34 6.47 16.73
N SER A 225 6.66 6.15 17.84
CA SER A 225 5.55 6.96 18.39
C SER A 225 5.94 8.40 18.75
N ASP A 226 7.24 8.69 18.87
CA ASP A 226 7.82 10.04 19.00
C ASP A 226 7.62 10.90 17.75
N LEU A 227 7.40 10.30 16.57
CA LEU A 227 7.28 11.02 15.29
C LEU A 227 5.86 11.20 14.77
N ILE A 228 4.89 10.41 15.24
CA ILE A 228 3.53 10.41 14.67
C ILE A 228 2.45 10.45 15.75
N ALA A 229 1.32 11.04 15.39
CA ALA A 229 0.17 11.22 16.27
C ALA A 229 -0.74 9.97 16.31
N GLY A 230 -0.78 9.20 15.22
CA GLY A 230 -1.54 7.95 15.17
C GLY A 230 -1.37 7.20 13.85
N ALA A 231 -1.95 6.00 13.79
CA ALA A 231 -1.93 5.19 12.59
C ALA A 231 -3.28 4.55 12.28
N HIS A 232 -3.53 4.35 10.98
CA HIS A 232 -4.62 3.54 10.46
C HIS A 232 -4.09 2.25 9.84
N CYS A 233 -4.74 1.13 10.13
CA CYS A 233 -4.38 -0.18 9.62
C CYS A 233 -5.60 -0.82 8.95
N HIS A 234 -5.56 -0.99 7.64
CA HIS A 234 -6.60 -1.71 6.90
C HIS A 234 -6.16 -3.11 6.48
N GLY A 235 -6.95 -4.14 6.80
CA GLY A 235 -6.75 -5.50 6.28
C GLY A 235 -5.46 -6.18 6.76
N GLY A 236 -5.01 -5.90 7.99
CA GLY A 236 -3.78 -6.48 8.51
C GLY A 236 -3.70 -6.38 10.03
N TYR A 237 -2.50 -6.60 10.57
CA TYR A 237 -2.28 -6.71 12.00
C TYR A 237 -0.85 -6.28 12.34
N LEU A 238 -0.62 -5.77 13.54
CA LEU A 238 0.72 -5.57 14.08
C LEU A 238 1.42 -6.93 14.14
N VAL A 239 2.45 -7.11 13.31
CA VAL A 239 3.30 -8.30 13.41
C VAL A 239 4.06 -8.17 14.74
N SER A 240 3.68 -9.03 15.69
CA SER A 240 4.16 -9.01 17.07
C SER A 240 5.69 -9.03 17.11
N PRO A 241 6.28 -8.49 18.17
CA PRO A 241 7.21 -9.27 18.95
C PRO A 241 6.42 -9.84 20.14
N GLU A 242 6.66 -11.10 20.51
CA GLU A 242 5.82 -11.89 21.44
C GLU A 242 5.47 -11.18 22.78
N SER A 243 4.47 -11.73 23.51
CA SER A 243 4.21 -11.38 24.91
C SER A 243 5.48 -11.47 25.76
N GLY A 244 5.97 -10.33 26.26
CA GLY A 244 7.21 -10.23 27.04
C GLY A 244 8.35 -9.51 26.33
N THR A 245 8.16 -9.09 25.08
CA THR A 245 9.13 -8.26 24.37
C THR A 245 9.18 -6.87 24.99
N SER A 246 10.35 -6.48 25.47
CA SER A 246 10.63 -5.12 25.92
C SER A 246 10.88 -4.22 24.72
N ILE A 247 9.84 -3.93 23.94
CA ILE A 247 9.84 -2.66 23.20
C ILE A 247 9.84 -1.59 24.28
N THR A 248 10.76 -0.63 24.22
CA THR A 248 10.62 0.59 25.02
C THR A 248 9.82 1.51 24.14
N PRO A 249 8.49 1.54 24.26
CA PRO A 249 7.76 2.53 23.50
C PRO A 249 8.19 3.89 24.04
N SER A 250 7.96 4.96 23.30
CA SER A 250 8.18 6.31 23.83
C SER A 250 7.34 6.61 25.10
N ASN A 251 6.48 5.65 25.54
CA ASN A 251 5.50 5.71 26.63
C ASN A 251 4.43 6.78 26.39
N LEU A 252 4.24 7.17 25.13
CA LEU A 252 3.24 8.16 24.75
C LEU A 252 1.97 7.44 24.27
N PRO A 253 0.78 7.80 24.77
CA PRO A 253 -0.47 7.34 24.20
C PRO A 253 -0.56 7.68 22.71
N VAL A 254 -1.09 6.75 21.93
CA VAL A 254 -1.19 6.83 20.47
C VAL A 254 -2.61 6.63 19.97
N GLY A 255 -2.93 7.20 18.81
CA GLY A 255 -4.15 6.88 18.08
C GLY A 255 -3.99 5.66 17.18
N VAL A 256 -4.93 4.73 17.24
CA VAL A 256 -4.93 3.53 16.39
C VAL A 256 -6.33 3.30 15.86
N TYR A 257 -6.49 3.32 14.54
CA TYR A 257 -7.73 2.95 13.88
C TYR A 257 -7.48 1.68 13.06
N MET A 258 -8.09 0.56 13.44
CA MET A 258 -7.97 -0.70 12.70
C MET A 258 -9.26 -1.01 11.96
N THR A 259 -9.15 -1.37 10.69
CA THR A 259 -10.31 -1.69 9.83
C THR A 259 -10.05 -2.94 9.03
N GLY A 260 -11.09 -3.70 8.73
CA GLY A 260 -11.00 -4.87 7.87
C GLY A 260 -12.28 -5.69 7.91
N GLY A 261 -12.27 -6.80 7.19
CA GLY A 261 -13.44 -7.66 7.07
C GLY A 261 -13.43 -8.86 8.01
N ASP A 262 -14.61 -9.40 8.30
CA ASP A 262 -14.73 -10.67 9.03
C ASP A 262 -14.43 -11.91 8.17
N ALA A 263 -14.29 -11.74 6.86
CA ALA A 263 -13.85 -12.76 5.90
C ALA A 263 -12.42 -12.51 5.38
N ASP A 264 -11.64 -11.67 6.07
CA ASP A 264 -10.22 -11.42 5.80
C ASP A 264 -9.34 -12.15 6.84
N ASP A 265 -8.66 -13.22 6.43
CA ASP A 265 -7.79 -14.02 7.28
C ASP A 265 -6.61 -13.22 7.86
N TRP A 266 -6.13 -12.18 7.16
CA TRP A 266 -5.06 -11.33 7.68
C TRP A 266 -5.57 -10.41 8.78
N PHE A 267 -6.79 -9.87 8.61
CA PHE A 267 -7.41 -9.03 9.64
C PHE A 267 -7.93 -9.84 10.83
N ALA A 268 -8.28 -11.11 10.65
CA ALA A 268 -8.63 -12.01 11.74
C ALA A 268 -7.50 -12.12 12.78
N MET A 269 -6.23 -12.08 12.34
CA MET A 269 -5.06 -12.07 13.22
C MET A 269 -4.94 -10.81 14.10
N SER A 270 -5.74 -9.76 13.83
CA SER A 270 -5.79 -8.54 14.63
C SER A 270 -6.75 -8.60 15.82
N GLU A 271 -7.46 -9.72 16.04
CA GLU A 271 -8.56 -9.80 17.02
C GLU A 271 -8.15 -9.33 18.43
N ASP A 272 -6.98 -9.79 18.91
CA ASP A 272 -6.44 -9.43 20.22
C ASP A 272 -5.76 -8.05 20.25
N GLN A 273 -5.55 -7.40 19.10
CA GLN A 273 -4.75 -6.17 19.01
C GLN A 273 -5.47 -4.94 19.55
N PHE A 274 -6.80 -4.96 19.59
CA PHE A 274 -7.55 -3.94 20.30
C PHE A 274 -7.13 -3.90 21.79
N ASP A 275 -7.00 -5.06 22.42
CA ASP A 275 -6.60 -5.15 23.81
C ASP A 275 -5.10 -4.81 23.98
N VAL A 276 -4.25 -5.16 23.01
CA VAL A 276 -2.83 -4.76 23.01
C VAL A 276 -2.70 -3.23 23.04
N TRP A 277 -3.38 -2.54 22.13
CA TRP A 277 -3.28 -1.08 22.01
C TRP A 277 -3.94 -0.31 23.16
N THR A 278 -5.06 -0.79 23.69
CA THR A 278 -5.69 -0.16 24.87
C THR A 278 -4.83 -0.33 26.13
N ASN A 279 -4.28 -1.53 26.34
CA ASN A 279 -3.32 -1.76 27.42
C ASN A 279 -2.07 -0.89 27.28
N PHE A 280 -1.56 -0.73 26.05
CA PHE A 280 -0.44 0.15 25.75
C PHE A 280 -0.72 1.61 26.10
N ASN A 281 -1.92 2.11 25.76
CA ASN A 281 -2.33 3.47 26.08
C ASN A 281 -2.59 3.68 27.58
N ASN A 282 -2.74 2.60 28.37
CA ASN A 282 -3.03 2.61 29.81
C ASN A 282 -4.18 3.59 30.15
N ASP A 283 -5.19 3.61 29.29
CA ASP A 283 -6.22 4.66 29.26
C ASP A 283 -7.38 4.39 30.23
N GLY A 284 -7.55 3.15 30.70
CA GLY A 284 -8.63 2.78 31.64
C GLY A 284 -10.02 3.17 31.11
N CYS A 285 -10.13 3.29 29.78
CA CYS A 285 -11.33 3.75 29.11
C CYS A 285 -12.46 2.72 29.24
N VAL A 286 -13.67 3.18 28.97
CA VAL A 286 -14.83 2.30 28.92
C VAL A 286 -14.99 1.84 27.48
N GLU A 287 -14.76 0.55 27.25
CA GLU A 287 -15.00 -0.08 25.96
C GLU A 287 -16.47 0.06 25.55
N SER A 288 -16.68 0.35 24.27
CA SER A 288 -18.01 0.36 23.67
C SER A 288 -17.99 -0.32 22.31
N THR A 289 -19.13 -0.87 21.91
CA THR A 289 -19.31 -1.49 20.61
C THR A 289 -20.60 -0.99 20.00
N THR A 290 -20.53 -0.52 18.76
CA THR A 290 -21.66 0.06 18.04
C THR A 290 -21.77 -0.56 16.66
N SER A 291 -23.00 -0.71 16.17
CA SER A 291 -23.26 -1.05 14.78
C SER A 291 -23.15 0.21 13.92
N VAL A 292 -22.45 0.10 12.80
CA VAL A 292 -22.23 1.17 11.82
C VAL A 292 -22.80 0.71 10.49
N THR A 293 -23.55 1.59 9.82
CA THR A 293 -24.03 1.37 8.45
C THR A 293 -23.20 2.22 7.50
N LEU A 294 -22.36 1.57 6.71
CA LEU A 294 -21.54 2.19 5.67
C LEU A 294 -22.40 2.44 4.42
N SER A 295 -22.09 3.52 3.72
CA SER A 295 -22.68 3.85 2.42
C SER A 295 -21.62 3.73 1.31
N GLY A 296 -22.05 3.51 0.07
CA GLY A 296 -21.15 3.55 -1.10
C GLY A 296 -20.69 2.18 -1.61
N SER A 297 -21.10 1.07 -0.99
CA SER A 297 -20.94 -0.28 -1.53
C SER A 297 -22.06 -1.21 -1.05
N GLU A 298 -22.10 -2.44 -1.58
CA GLU A 298 -23.05 -3.49 -1.16
C GLU A 298 -22.77 -4.03 0.25
N LEU A 299 -21.51 -3.94 0.71
CA LEU A 299 -21.13 -4.33 2.08
C LEU A 299 -21.33 -3.15 3.02
N THR A 300 -22.52 -3.06 3.59
CA THR A 300 -22.95 -1.91 4.40
C THR A 300 -22.82 -2.13 5.90
N ASP A 301 -22.87 -3.37 6.37
CA ASP A 301 -22.95 -3.65 7.80
C ASP A 301 -21.55 -3.74 8.41
N ALA A 302 -21.31 -2.95 9.47
CA ALA A 302 -20.05 -2.96 10.20
C ALA A 302 -20.28 -2.86 11.71
N THR A 303 -19.29 -3.29 12.48
CA THR A 303 -19.24 -3.11 13.94
C THR A 303 -17.97 -2.35 14.30
N LEU A 304 -18.11 -1.28 15.09
CA LEU A 304 -17.00 -0.48 15.61
C LEU A 304 -16.87 -0.71 17.11
N LYS A 305 -15.72 -1.26 17.52
CA LYS A 305 -15.28 -1.33 18.92
C LYS A 305 -14.35 -0.13 19.19
N THR A 306 -14.60 0.61 20.27
CA THR A 306 -13.85 1.84 20.62
C THR A 306 -13.50 1.85 22.10
N CYS A 307 -12.29 2.29 22.43
CA CYS A 307 -11.86 2.63 23.78
C CYS A 307 -10.73 3.67 23.71
N GLY A 308 -10.94 4.86 24.28
CA GLY A 308 -9.94 5.92 24.21
C GLY A 308 -9.70 6.34 22.75
N ASN A 309 -8.43 6.30 22.32
CA ASN A 309 -8.01 6.56 20.95
C ASN A 309 -7.73 5.27 20.16
N VAL A 310 -8.29 4.14 20.60
CA VAL A 310 -8.16 2.84 19.94
C VAL A 310 -9.51 2.41 19.40
N ASP A 311 -9.55 2.14 18.10
CA ASP A 311 -10.73 1.75 17.37
C ASP A 311 -10.46 0.49 16.54
N ARG A 312 -11.46 -0.39 16.47
CA ARG A 312 -11.47 -1.55 15.59
C ARG A 312 -12.82 -1.69 14.92
N MET A 313 -12.85 -1.46 13.61
CA MET A 313 -14.01 -1.64 12.75
C MET A 313 -13.92 -2.97 11.99
N VAL A 314 -14.99 -3.75 12.04
CA VAL A 314 -15.15 -5.00 11.30
C VAL A 314 -16.30 -4.84 10.32
N VAL A 315 -16.06 -4.98 9.02
CA VAL A 315 -17.09 -4.94 7.97
C VAL A 315 -17.52 -6.37 7.66
N ALA A 316 -18.83 -6.63 7.74
CA ALA A 316 -19.38 -7.95 7.52
C ALA A 316 -19.28 -8.38 6.04
N GLY A 317 -18.79 -9.59 5.80
CA GLY A 317 -18.62 -10.19 4.48
C GLY A 317 -17.44 -9.64 3.66
N MET A 318 -16.67 -8.69 4.21
CA MET A 318 -15.53 -8.12 3.50
C MET A 318 -14.35 -9.09 3.52
N THR A 319 -13.74 -9.32 2.36
CA THR A 319 -12.52 -10.11 2.18
C THR A 319 -11.29 -9.19 2.18
N HIS A 320 -10.10 -9.74 1.94
CA HIS A 320 -8.86 -8.99 1.91
C HIS A 320 -8.76 -8.08 0.67
N VAL A 321 -9.36 -6.90 0.75
CA VAL A 321 -9.45 -5.93 -0.35
C VAL A 321 -9.33 -4.51 0.20
N LEU A 322 -8.84 -3.59 -0.62
CA LEU A 322 -8.90 -2.15 -0.33
C LEU A 322 -10.35 -1.65 -0.32
N ASP A 323 -10.63 -0.69 0.57
CA ASP A 323 -11.90 0.01 0.63
C ASP A 323 -11.69 1.52 0.88
N GLU A 324 -11.95 2.33 -0.14
CA GLU A 324 -11.79 3.79 -0.10
C GLU A 324 -12.60 4.47 1.01
N ARG A 325 -13.68 3.83 1.49
CA ARG A 325 -14.52 4.38 2.56
C ARG A 325 -13.74 4.49 3.87
N MET A 326 -12.76 3.61 4.08
CA MET A 326 -12.00 3.54 5.33
C MET A 326 -11.16 4.79 5.57
N ALA A 327 -10.65 5.43 4.52
CA ALA A 327 -9.90 6.69 4.65
C ALA A 327 -10.71 7.77 5.36
N SER A 328 -11.97 7.96 5.00
CA SER A 328 -12.83 8.98 5.64
C SER A 328 -13.06 8.70 7.13
N LEU A 329 -13.28 7.43 7.50
CA LEU A 329 -13.53 7.03 8.88
C LEU A 329 -12.26 7.13 9.74
N ALA A 330 -11.13 6.70 9.18
CA ALA A 330 -9.83 6.82 9.80
C ALA A 330 -9.44 8.29 10.01
N TRP A 331 -9.68 9.15 9.02
CA TRP A 331 -9.42 10.58 9.13
C TRP A 331 -10.20 11.22 10.28
N GLU A 332 -11.50 10.96 10.37
CA GLU A 332 -12.32 11.51 11.47
C GLU A 332 -11.85 11.05 12.85
N ALA A 333 -11.34 9.82 12.97
CA ALA A 333 -10.79 9.30 14.22
C ALA A 333 -9.43 9.92 14.58
N LEU A 334 -8.58 10.19 13.58
CA LEU A 334 -7.17 10.55 13.79
C LEU A 334 -6.92 12.06 13.74
N LYS A 335 -7.67 12.84 12.95
CA LYS A 335 -7.35 14.25 12.62
C LYS A 335 -7.23 15.21 13.81
N GLY A 336 -7.85 14.87 14.94
CA GLY A 336 -7.78 15.64 16.18
C GLY A 336 -6.57 15.33 17.07
N LEU A 337 -5.80 14.28 16.74
CA LEU A 337 -4.66 13.82 17.53
C LEU A 337 -3.40 14.59 17.15
N SER A 338 -2.53 14.82 18.12
CA SER A 338 -1.25 15.51 17.91
C SER A 338 -0.11 14.87 18.68
N ARG A 339 1.11 15.03 18.15
CA ARG A 339 2.38 14.63 18.77
C ARG A 339 3.32 15.82 18.87
N THR A 340 3.61 16.27 20.09
CA THR A 340 4.59 17.33 20.31
C THR A 340 6.01 16.76 20.30
N GLY A 341 7.00 17.59 19.96
CA GLY A 341 8.42 17.22 20.01
C GLY A 341 8.94 16.45 18.79
N VAL A 342 8.12 16.26 17.75
CA VAL A 342 8.53 15.57 16.51
C VAL A 342 9.78 16.20 15.90
N ALA A 343 9.83 17.53 15.83
CA ALA A 343 10.98 18.26 15.26
C ALA A 343 12.32 17.95 15.98
N ASP A 344 12.29 17.67 17.28
CA ASP A 344 13.50 17.34 18.06
C ASP A 344 13.90 15.85 17.91
N ALA A 345 12.96 15.01 17.47
CA ALA A 345 13.12 13.56 17.35
C ALA A 345 13.40 13.08 15.91
N LEU A 346 13.19 13.96 14.92
CA LEU A 346 13.50 13.67 13.52
C LEU A 346 15.00 13.42 13.33
N PRO A 347 15.37 12.50 12.43
CA PRO A 347 16.76 12.40 11.99
C PRO A 347 17.19 13.70 11.28
N GLU A 348 18.51 13.88 11.12
CA GLU A 348 19.00 14.88 10.18
C GLU A 348 18.51 14.50 8.77
N ALA A 349 17.94 15.47 8.04
CA ALA A 349 17.47 15.25 6.68
C ALA A 349 18.62 14.74 5.79
N GLY A 350 18.39 13.60 5.17
CA GLY A 350 19.27 12.94 4.24
C GLY A 350 19.46 13.72 2.95
N GLU A 351 20.44 13.28 2.17
CA GLU A 351 20.73 13.88 0.87
C GLU A 351 19.62 13.49 -0.12
N VAL A 352 18.79 14.48 -0.46
CA VAL A 352 17.77 14.35 -1.50
C VAL A 352 18.48 14.13 -2.84
N VAL A 353 18.14 13.03 -3.50
CA VAL A 353 18.69 12.69 -4.82
C VAL A 353 18.13 13.66 -5.83
N VAL A 354 19.00 14.49 -6.41
CA VAL A 354 18.63 15.41 -7.50
C VAL A 354 18.72 14.66 -8.83
N PRO A 355 17.59 14.40 -9.51
CA PRO A 355 17.61 13.77 -10.83
C PRO A 355 18.18 14.75 -11.85
N CYS A 356 19.00 14.23 -12.77
CA CYS A 356 19.64 15.03 -13.82
C CYS A 356 19.68 14.28 -15.14
N VAL A 357 19.89 14.99 -16.26
CA VAL A 357 20.10 14.37 -17.57
C VAL A 357 21.60 14.32 -17.86
N VAL A 358 22.14 13.13 -18.09
CA VAL A 358 23.56 12.95 -18.39
C VAL A 358 23.90 13.65 -19.70
N GLY A 359 24.79 14.63 -19.63
CA GLY A 359 25.26 15.40 -20.80
C GLY A 359 24.56 16.73 -21.02
N GLU A 360 23.59 17.12 -20.19
CA GLU A 360 23.02 18.48 -20.19
C GLU A 360 23.66 19.36 -19.10
N GLU A 361 24.06 20.58 -19.46
CA GLU A 361 24.54 21.59 -18.49
C GLU A 361 23.35 22.22 -17.77
N GLY A 362 23.35 22.22 -16.43
CA GLY A 362 22.36 22.92 -15.60
C GLY A 362 21.36 22.06 -14.82
N GLY A 363 21.61 20.74 -14.68
CA GLY A 363 20.77 19.84 -13.88
C GLY A 363 21.27 19.53 -12.46
N CYS A 364 22.49 19.94 -12.12
CA CYS A 364 23.12 19.69 -10.81
C CYS A 364 23.68 20.98 -10.20
N GLY A 365 23.88 21.00 -8.89
CA GLY A 365 24.44 22.13 -8.15
C GLY A 365 25.90 22.43 -8.49
N GLU A 366 26.40 23.58 -8.04
CA GLU A 366 27.81 23.94 -8.20
C GLU A 366 28.72 22.91 -7.51
N GLY A 367 29.65 22.30 -8.28
CA GLY A 367 30.55 21.25 -7.77
C GLY A 367 29.99 19.83 -7.84
N GLU A 368 28.91 19.63 -8.60
CA GLU A 368 28.31 18.32 -8.86
C GLU A 368 28.36 17.96 -10.35
N VAL A 369 28.40 16.67 -10.63
CA VAL A 369 28.29 16.12 -11.98
C VAL A 369 27.15 15.12 -12.06
N CYS A 370 26.45 15.10 -13.19
CA CYS A 370 25.42 14.11 -13.45
C CYS A 370 26.06 12.78 -13.83
N VAL A 371 25.83 11.74 -13.03
CA VAL A 371 26.32 10.38 -13.28
C VAL A 371 25.12 9.47 -13.55
N GLY A 372 25.17 8.71 -14.65
CA GLY A 372 24.09 7.79 -15.02
C GLY A 372 23.82 6.75 -13.94
N ALA A 373 22.55 6.39 -13.73
CA ALA A 373 22.19 5.28 -12.86
C ALA A 373 22.91 4.00 -13.35
N GLN A 374 23.66 3.34 -12.47
CA GLN A 374 24.33 2.07 -12.78
C GLN A 374 23.27 1.02 -13.13
N GLY A 375 23.06 0.78 -14.43
CA GLY A 375 22.49 -0.47 -14.89
C GLY A 375 23.54 -1.57 -14.70
N ASP A 376 23.12 -2.74 -14.25
CA ASP A 376 23.94 -3.96 -14.24
C ASP A 376 24.61 -4.13 -15.61
N GLU A 377 25.89 -3.81 -15.70
CA GLU A 377 26.69 -4.05 -16.89
C GLU A 377 26.88 -5.57 -17.02
N GLY A 378 26.02 -6.19 -17.83
CA GLY A 378 26.26 -7.52 -18.34
C GLY A 378 27.65 -7.57 -18.98
N GLU A 379 28.47 -8.50 -18.51
CA GLU A 379 29.84 -8.76 -19.00
C GLU A 379 29.91 -8.65 -20.53
N GLU A 380 30.58 -7.62 -21.06
CA GLU A 380 31.02 -7.61 -22.45
C GLU A 380 32.13 -8.67 -22.62
N GLY A 381 31.70 -9.89 -22.91
CA GLY A 381 32.55 -10.98 -23.33
C GLY A 381 33.20 -10.69 -24.69
N GLY A 382 34.48 -10.34 -24.64
CA GLY A 382 35.56 -10.94 -25.45
C GLY A 382 35.46 -10.83 -26.98
N GLU A 383 36.38 -10.05 -27.54
CA GLU A 383 36.77 -10.07 -28.95
C GLU A 383 36.97 -11.51 -29.49
N GLY A 384 36.16 -11.90 -30.47
CA GLY A 384 36.27 -13.17 -31.18
C GLY A 384 35.94 -13.04 -32.66
N GLY A 385 36.95 -12.74 -33.49
CA GLY A 385 36.81 -12.59 -34.93
C GLY A 385 36.26 -13.85 -35.64
N GLY A 386 35.27 -13.67 -36.53
CA GLY A 386 34.66 -14.82 -37.22
C GLY A 386 33.76 -14.50 -38.41
N LYS A 387 34.38 -14.20 -39.56
CA LYS A 387 33.91 -14.48 -40.94
C LYS A 387 32.44 -14.13 -41.32
N ARG A 388 32.35 -13.04 -42.09
CA ARG A 388 31.28 -12.72 -43.06
C ARG A 388 30.78 -13.95 -43.84
N ARG A 389 29.46 -14.21 -43.78
CA ARG A 389 28.73 -14.93 -44.82
C ARG A 389 27.52 -14.12 -45.27
N ARG A 390 27.62 -13.56 -46.48
CA ARG A 390 26.52 -12.95 -47.23
C ARG A 390 25.48 -14.04 -47.55
N ARG A 391 24.22 -13.82 -47.16
CA ARG A 391 23.06 -14.41 -47.85
C ARG A 391 22.12 -13.28 -48.27
N ARG A 392 21.98 -13.14 -49.59
CA ARG A 392 21.01 -12.29 -50.28
C ARG A 392 19.60 -12.72 -49.84
N ARG A 393 18.79 -11.79 -49.34
CA ARG A 393 17.32 -11.89 -49.43
C ARG A 393 16.85 -10.93 -50.52
N LEU A 394 15.90 -11.43 -51.30
CA LEU A 394 15.27 -10.76 -52.41
C LEU A 394 14.51 -9.51 -51.96
N PHE A 395 14.52 -8.52 -52.85
CA PHE A 395 13.73 -7.30 -52.80
C PHE A 395 12.22 -7.60 -52.70
N GLY A 396 11.57 -6.95 -51.73
CA GLY A 396 10.17 -6.55 -51.80
C GLY A 396 10.14 -5.05 -51.55
N ASN A 397 9.74 -4.27 -52.57
CA ASN A 397 9.53 -2.82 -52.47
C ASN A 397 8.46 -2.51 -51.43
N PHE A 398 8.79 -1.68 -50.45
CA PHE A 398 7.82 -0.83 -49.76
C PHE A 398 8.43 0.56 -49.58
N ASP A 399 7.57 1.56 -49.68
CA ASP A 399 7.85 2.97 -49.91
C ASP A 399 8.90 3.62 -49.01
N LYS A 400 9.68 4.50 -49.64
CA LYS A 400 10.44 5.56 -48.97
C LYS A 400 9.48 6.74 -48.76
N ASP A 401 9.08 6.98 -47.52
CA ASP A 401 9.26 8.29 -46.87
C ASP A 401 8.67 8.26 -45.45
N THR A 402 9.30 9.05 -44.57
CA THR A 402 8.96 9.31 -43.15
C THR A 402 9.16 8.15 -42.16
N THR A 403 10.41 7.90 -41.77
CA THR A 403 10.72 7.41 -40.40
C THR A 403 11.74 8.36 -39.79
N THR A 404 11.27 9.31 -38.99
CA THR A 404 12.11 9.92 -37.96
C THR A 404 12.48 8.79 -37.00
N ALA A 405 13.76 8.48 -36.86
CA ALA A 405 14.23 7.61 -35.80
C ALA A 405 13.73 8.19 -34.46
N PRO A 406 13.25 7.37 -33.51
CA PRO A 406 12.96 7.86 -32.17
C PRO A 406 14.25 8.51 -31.63
N GLU A 407 14.12 9.73 -31.12
CA GLU A 407 15.24 10.36 -30.43
C GLU A 407 15.70 9.44 -29.28
N PRO A 408 17.01 9.31 -29.04
CA PRO A 408 17.49 8.51 -27.93
C PRO A 408 16.88 9.03 -26.63
N THR A 409 16.26 8.14 -25.86
CA THR A 409 15.72 8.48 -24.54
C THR A 409 16.87 9.08 -23.71
N PRO A 410 16.68 10.27 -23.11
CA PRO A 410 17.71 10.88 -22.28
C PRO A 410 18.09 9.93 -21.14
N ILE A 411 19.39 9.78 -20.90
CA ILE A 411 19.89 8.98 -19.77
C ILE A 411 19.68 9.82 -18.50
N ILE A 412 18.77 9.36 -17.64
CA ILE A 412 18.56 9.97 -16.32
C ILE A 412 19.70 9.48 -15.41
N GLY A 413 20.36 10.43 -14.76
CA GLY A 413 21.38 10.21 -13.77
C GLY A 413 21.03 10.89 -12.45
N LYS A 414 21.98 10.85 -11.52
CA LYS A 414 21.93 11.60 -10.28
C LYS A 414 23.10 12.55 -10.16
N CYS A 415 22.86 13.67 -9.51
CA CYS A 415 23.92 14.60 -9.15
C CYS A 415 24.78 13.99 -8.05
N VAL A 416 26.09 13.99 -8.27
CA VAL A 416 27.07 13.59 -7.25
C VAL A 416 28.15 14.65 -7.15
N HIS A 417 28.61 14.91 -5.93
CA HIS A 417 29.73 15.83 -5.71
C HIS A 417 31.01 15.33 -6.38
N THR A 418 31.68 16.21 -7.12
CA THR A 418 33.04 15.94 -7.57
C THR A 418 33.97 16.02 -6.37
N LEU A 419 34.33 14.88 -5.78
CA LEU A 419 35.46 14.81 -4.86
C LEU A 419 36.73 15.19 -5.65
N GLU A 420 37.31 16.35 -5.35
CA GLU A 420 38.69 16.64 -5.75
C GLU A 420 39.60 15.60 -5.08
N LEU A 421 40.16 14.68 -5.88
CA LEU A 421 41.26 13.80 -5.48
C LEU A 421 42.61 14.52 -5.52
#